data_AF-A0A352XFM5-F1
#
_entry.id   AF-A0A352XFM5-F1
#
_cell.length_a   1.000
_cell.length_b   1.000
_cell.length_c   1.000
_cell.angle_alpha   90.00
_cell.angle_beta   90.00
_cell.angle_gamma   90.00
#
_symmetry.space_group_name_H-M   'P 1'
#
loop_
_entity.id
_entity.type
_entity.pdbx_description
1 polymer ?
#
loop_
_entity_poly.entity_id
_entity_poly.type
_entity_poly.pdbx_seq_one_letter_code
_entity_poly.pdbx_strand_id
1 'polypeptide(L)'
;MAILYEDWYVVCDDEAITIHWYYFPMGSKRIPYHTIRNVTEQNINFFSGAGRIWGMGLTPEWFPLDPNRPWKTKCIIIDEGIWVKSVITPENHENVLQILREKTSR
;
A
#
# COMPACT_ATOMS: atom_id res chain seq x y z
N MET A 1 19.63 5.90 -0.40
CA MET A 1 18.77 5.08 -1.27
C MET A 1 19.34 3.70 -1.46
N ALA A 2 19.15 2.87 -0.44
CA ALA A 2 19.24 1.42 -0.55
C ALA A 2 17.82 0.87 -0.73
N ILE A 3 17.61 0.01 -1.74
CA ILE A 3 16.33 -0.68 -1.92
C ILE A 3 16.28 -1.85 -0.94
N LEU A 4 15.24 -1.88 -0.11
CA LEU A 4 14.98 -2.94 0.87
C LEU A 4 14.05 -4.01 0.31
N TYR A 5 13.13 -3.61 -0.57
CA TYR A 5 12.19 -4.49 -1.27
C TYR A 5 11.67 -3.80 -2.53
N GLU A 6 11.41 -4.58 -3.58
CA GLU A 6 10.80 -4.11 -4.83
C GLU A 6 9.96 -5.23 -5.45
N ASP A 7 8.74 -4.89 -5.86
CA ASP A 7 7.90 -5.68 -6.74
C ASP A 7 7.17 -4.77 -7.75
N TRP A 8 6.28 -5.34 -8.56
CA TRP A 8 5.55 -4.59 -9.59
C TRP A 8 4.65 -3.46 -9.05
N TYR A 9 4.24 -3.54 -7.79
CA TYR A 9 3.29 -2.63 -7.15
C TYR A 9 3.94 -1.65 -6.19
N VAL A 10 5.06 -2.02 -5.54
CA VAL A 10 5.71 -1.17 -4.54
C VAL A 10 7.23 -1.29 -4.55
N VAL A 11 7.89 -0.20 -4.16
CA VAL A 11 9.31 -0.15 -3.80
C VAL A 11 9.42 0.39 -2.38
N CYS A 12 10.09 -0.34 -1.51
CA CYS A 12 10.51 0.14 -0.19
C CYS A 12 12.01 0.42 -0.23
N ASP A 13 12.40 1.67 0.02
CA ASP A 13 13.80 2.04 0.19
C ASP A 13 14.10 2.39 1.65
N ASP A 14 15.24 3.03 1.91
CA ASP A 14 15.65 3.43 3.24
C ASP A 14 14.84 4.59 3.84
N GLU A 15 14.12 5.37 3.01
CA GLU A 15 13.47 6.64 3.38
C GLU A 15 11.94 6.65 3.19
N ALA A 16 11.41 5.89 2.23
CA ALA A 16 10.01 5.90 1.86
C ALA A 16 9.53 4.59 1.22
N ILE A 17 8.21 4.45 1.17
CA ILE A 17 7.54 3.52 0.25
C ILE A 17 7.05 4.26 -0.99
N THR A 18 7.29 3.69 -2.17
CA THR A 18 6.75 4.14 -3.44
C THR A 18 5.70 3.14 -3.89
N ILE A 19 4.49 3.62 -4.16
CA ILE A 19 3.35 2.82 -4.62
C ILE A 19 3.18 3.10 -6.11
N HIS A 20 3.43 2.08 -6.93
CA HIS A 20 3.21 2.13 -8.36
C HIS A 20 1.73 2.10 -8.70
N TRP A 21 1.40 2.62 -9.89
CA TRP A 21 0.04 2.65 -10.41
C TRP A 21 -0.98 3.34 -9.49
N TYR A 22 -0.49 4.23 -8.62
CA TYR A 22 -1.34 4.98 -7.71
C TYR A 22 -2.25 5.95 -8.49
N TYR A 23 -1.68 6.63 -9.49
CA TYR A 23 -2.37 7.56 -10.38
C TYR A 23 -2.52 6.94 -11.79
N PHE A 24 -3.25 5.83 -11.91
CA PHE A 24 -3.48 5.20 -13.23
C PHE A 24 -4.09 6.21 -14.25
N PRO A 25 -3.61 6.26 -15.52
CA PRO A 25 -2.74 5.29 -16.20
C PRO A 25 -1.22 5.47 -15.98
N MET A 26 -0.76 6.59 -15.41
CA MET A 26 0.66 6.86 -15.20
C MET A 26 0.88 7.61 -13.90
N GLY A 27 1.78 7.10 -13.08
CA GLY A 27 2.23 7.81 -11.88
C GLY A 27 2.27 6.91 -10.65
N SER A 28 3.24 7.21 -9.80
CA SER A 28 3.44 6.57 -8.52
C SER A 28 3.22 7.59 -7.41
N LYS A 29 2.88 7.11 -6.21
CA LYS A 29 2.87 7.94 -5.01
C LYS A 29 4.04 7.52 -4.14
N ARG A 30 4.90 8.47 -3.76
CA ARG A 30 5.97 8.27 -2.79
C ARG A 30 5.52 8.79 -1.43
N ILE A 31 5.61 7.96 -0.41
CA ILE A 31 5.19 8.25 0.96
C ILE A 31 6.41 8.08 1.88
N PRO A 32 7.04 9.16 2.35
CA PRO A 32 8.13 9.10 3.32
C PRO A 32 7.68 8.42 4.60
N TYR A 33 8.52 7.57 5.20
CA TYR A 33 8.11 6.82 6.39
C TYR A 33 7.76 7.72 7.58
N HIS A 34 8.41 8.88 7.70
CA HIS A 34 8.15 9.84 8.77
C HIS A 34 6.77 10.52 8.69
N THR A 35 6.08 10.44 7.55
CA THR A 35 4.71 10.98 7.42
C THR A 35 3.64 9.93 7.75
N ILE A 36 4.01 8.65 7.82
CA ILE A 36 3.07 7.56 8.12
C ILE A 36 2.80 7.55 9.62
N ARG A 37 1.53 7.74 9.98
CA ARG A 37 1.06 7.73 11.37
C ARG A 37 0.63 6.36 11.84
N ASN A 38 0.10 5.54 10.94
CA ASN A 38 -0.33 4.19 11.27
C ASN A 38 -0.22 3.25 10.06
N VAL A 39 0.09 1.99 10.35
CA VAL A 39 0.15 0.88 9.38
C VAL A 39 -0.73 -0.23 9.92
N THR A 40 -1.77 -0.59 9.18
CA THR A 40 -2.74 -1.60 9.61
C THR A 40 -2.81 -2.74 8.59
N GLU A 41 -2.73 -3.98 9.07
CA GLU A 41 -3.00 -5.17 8.27
C GLU A 41 -4.50 -5.49 8.35
N GLN A 42 -5.10 -5.85 7.22
CA GLN A 42 -6.49 -6.28 7.19
C GLN A 42 -6.67 -7.48 6.23
N ASN A 43 -7.52 -8.42 6.63
CA ASN A 43 -8.01 -9.46 5.72
C ASN A 43 -9.00 -8.86 4.71
N ILE A 44 -8.81 -9.17 3.44
CA ILE A 44 -9.71 -8.75 2.36
C ILE A 44 -10.36 -9.95 1.70
N ASN A 45 -11.61 -9.75 1.27
CA ASN A 45 -12.34 -10.63 0.40
C ASN A 45 -12.90 -9.79 -0.76
N PHE A 46 -13.55 -10.46 -1.73
CA PHE A 46 -14.06 -9.81 -2.93
C PHE A 46 -14.92 -8.57 -2.61
N PHE A 47 -15.80 -8.66 -1.60
CA PHE A 47 -16.71 -7.58 -1.20
C PHE A 47 -16.06 -6.51 -0.32
N SER A 48 -15.05 -6.86 0.47
CA SER A 48 -14.36 -5.92 1.38
C SER A 48 -13.17 -5.19 0.76
N GLY A 49 -12.92 -5.36 -0.55
CA GLY A 49 -11.93 -4.57 -1.27
C GLY A 49 -11.12 -5.34 -2.31
N ALA A 50 -11.10 -6.67 -2.26
CA ALA A 50 -10.29 -7.45 -3.21
C ALA A 50 -10.78 -7.30 -4.66
N GLY A 51 -12.09 -7.11 -4.88
CA GLY A 51 -12.68 -6.84 -6.20
C GLY A 51 -12.42 -5.41 -6.72
N ARG A 52 -11.88 -4.50 -5.90
CA ARG A 52 -11.60 -3.12 -6.31
C ARG A 52 -10.24 -3.06 -6.96
N ILE A 53 -10.19 -3.13 -8.28
CA ILE A 53 -8.93 -3.20 -9.05
C ILE A 53 -8.18 -1.85 -9.00
N TRP A 54 -8.89 -0.71 -8.96
CA TRP A 54 -8.31 0.63 -8.83
C TRP A 54 -9.34 1.65 -8.30
N GLY A 55 -8.87 2.72 -7.66
CA GLY A 55 -9.66 3.88 -7.25
C GLY A 55 -10.19 3.78 -5.82
N MET A 56 -11.18 4.62 -5.52
CA MET A 56 -11.82 4.74 -4.21
C MET A 56 -13.27 4.27 -4.27
N GLY A 57 -13.76 3.73 -3.15
CA GLY A 57 -15.17 3.36 -2.98
C GLY A 57 -15.94 4.38 -2.14
N LEU A 58 -16.83 3.87 -1.29
CA LEU A 58 -17.55 4.68 -0.28
C LEU A 58 -16.71 4.93 0.98
N THR A 59 -15.66 4.15 1.20
CA THR A 59 -14.66 4.36 2.25
C THR A 59 -13.54 5.26 1.73
N PRO A 60 -12.84 6.00 2.60
CA PRO A 60 -11.72 6.86 2.20
C PRO A 60 -10.43 6.07 1.93
N GLU A 61 -10.57 4.86 1.40
CA GLU A 61 -9.49 3.94 1.06
C GLU A 61 -9.21 4.03 -0.43
N TRP A 62 -7.99 4.41 -0.79
CA TRP A 62 -7.52 4.51 -2.17
C TRP A 62 -6.73 3.26 -2.55
N PHE A 63 -7.15 2.62 -3.63
CA PHE A 63 -6.52 1.40 -4.15
C PHE A 63 -5.74 1.74 -5.44
N PRO A 64 -4.41 1.55 -5.49
CA PRO A 64 -3.64 1.63 -6.73
C PRO A 64 -4.08 0.52 -7.69
N LEU A 65 -3.72 0.61 -8.98
CA LEU A 65 -4.06 -0.46 -9.92
C LEU A 65 -3.37 -1.76 -9.50
N ASP A 66 -4.17 -2.79 -9.24
CA ASP A 66 -3.69 -4.15 -9.03
C ASP A 66 -4.70 -5.13 -9.65
N PRO A 67 -4.44 -5.59 -10.88
CA PRO A 67 -5.29 -6.57 -11.54
C PRO A 67 -5.33 -7.90 -10.78
N ASN A 68 -4.29 -8.19 -9.98
CA ASN A 68 -4.15 -9.42 -9.22
C ASN A 68 -4.80 -9.37 -7.84
N ARG A 69 -5.33 -8.21 -7.42
CA ARG A 69 -5.94 -8.03 -6.11
C ARG A 69 -7.08 -9.01 -5.78
N PRO A 70 -7.96 -9.42 -6.73
CA PRO A 70 -9.02 -10.38 -6.43
C PRO A 70 -8.55 -11.73 -5.91
N TRP A 71 -7.28 -12.10 -6.14
CA TRP A 71 -6.68 -13.35 -5.65
C TRP A 71 -5.87 -13.17 -4.35
N LYS A 72 -5.82 -11.95 -3.80
CA LYS A 72 -5.09 -11.64 -2.55
C LYS A 72 -6.06 -11.65 -1.37
N THR A 73 -5.59 -12.16 -0.23
CA THR A 73 -6.41 -12.36 0.98
C THR A 73 -6.13 -11.33 2.08
N LYS A 74 -5.06 -10.54 1.94
CA LYS A 74 -4.65 -9.51 2.89
C LYS A 74 -4.22 -8.23 2.18
N CYS A 75 -4.42 -7.09 2.83
CA CYS A 75 -3.90 -5.79 2.41
C CYS A 75 -3.22 -5.07 3.58
N ILE A 76 -2.42 -4.07 3.22
CA ILE A 76 -1.81 -3.14 4.17
C ILE A 76 -2.40 -1.77 3.91
N ILE A 77 -2.92 -1.15 4.96
CA ILE A 77 -3.47 0.21 4.95
C ILE A 77 -2.42 1.15 5.54
N ILE A 78 -2.04 2.16 4.77
CA ILE A 78 -1.10 3.21 5.13
C ILE A 78 -1.89 4.48 5.41
N ASP A 79 -1.80 4.96 6.66
CA ASP A 79 -2.44 6.19 7.13
C ASP A 79 -1.37 7.28 7.31
N GLU A 80 -1.39 8.28 6.44
CA GLU A 80 -0.52 9.46 6.51
C GLU A 80 -1.07 10.56 7.43
N GLY A 81 -2.19 10.30 8.13
CA GLY A 81 -2.89 11.28 8.95
C GLY A 81 -3.76 12.26 8.18
N ILE A 82 -4.02 11.97 6.90
CA ILE A 82 -4.94 12.70 6.03
C ILE A 82 -6.23 11.88 5.81
N TRP A 83 -7.24 12.49 5.19
CA TRP A 83 -8.52 11.82 4.95
C TRP A 83 -8.38 10.49 4.18
N VAL A 84 -7.56 10.49 3.12
CA VAL A 84 -7.39 9.34 2.22
C VAL A 84 -6.29 8.42 2.72
N LYS A 85 -6.60 7.12 2.84
CA LYS A 85 -5.66 6.06 3.23
C LYS A 85 -5.26 5.22 2.03
N SER A 86 -3.97 4.97 1.86
CA SER A 86 -3.46 4.18 0.74
C SER A 86 -3.54 2.70 1.09
N VAL A 87 -4.20 1.89 0.26
CA VAL A 87 -4.32 0.44 0.48
C VAL A 87 -3.47 -0.29 -0.53
N ILE A 88 -2.45 -1.00 -0.07
CA ILE A 88 -1.53 -1.76 -0.91
C ILE A 88 -1.67 -3.26 -0.70
N THR A 89 -1.31 -3.99 -1.75
CA THR A 89 -1.38 -5.45 -1.80
C THR A 89 -0.10 -5.95 -2.48
N PRO A 90 1.08 -5.84 -1.83
CA PRO A 90 2.34 -6.28 -2.41
C PRO A 90 2.38 -7.79 -2.64
N GLU A 91 3.33 -8.27 -3.44
CA GLU A 91 3.51 -9.71 -3.70
C GLU A 91 3.98 -10.44 -2.44
N ASN A 92 4.95 -9.89 -1.71
CA ASN A 92 5.38 -10.38 -0.41
C ASN A 92 4.82 -9.51 0.72
N HIS A 93 3.60 -9.86 1.17
CA HIS A 93 2.89 -9.14 2.22
C HIS A 93 3.70 -8.97 3.51
N GLU A 94 4.25 -10.07 4.03
CA GLU A 94 4.90 -10.08 5.34
C GLU A 94 6.19 -9.24 5.34
N ASN A 95 6.98 -9.31 4.26
CA ASN A 95 8.21 -8.52 4.15
C ASN A 95 7.92 -7.01 4.10
N VAL A 96 6.96 -6.58 3.28
CA VAL A 96 6.59 -5.15 3.19
C VAL A 96 5.98 -4.66 4.51
N LEU A 97 5.13 -5.47 5.15
CA LEU A 97 4.56 -5.13 6.45
C LEU A 97 5.64 -4.99 7.53
N GLN A 98 6.64 -5.87 7.54
CA GLN A 98 7.78 -5.79 8.45
C GLN A 98 8.57 -4.51 8.24
N ILE A 99 8.97 -4.19 6.99
CA ILE A 99 9.70 -2.96 6.67
C ILE A 99 8.91 -1.73 7.12
N LEU A 100 7.61 -1.67 6.81
CA LEU A 100 6.76 -0.56 7.21
C LEU A 100 6.71 -0.40 8.73
N ARG A 101 6.56 -1.49 9.49
CA ARG A 101 6.55 -1.44 10.96
C ARG A 101 7.89 -0.93 11.51
N GLU A 102 9.00 -1.49 11.04
CA GLU A 102 10.35 -1.08 11.47
C GLU A 102 10.63 0.39 11.18
N LYS A 103 10.20 0.88 10.01
CA LYS A 103 10.47 2.26 9.57
C LYS A 103 9.55 3.31 10.20
N THR A 104 8.42 2.90 10.75
CA THR A 104 7.41 3.82 11.33
C THR A 104 7.36 3.80 12.87
N SER A 105 7.97 2.80 13.52
CA SER A 105 7.95 2.63 14.99
C SER A 105 8.98 3.50 15.73
N ARG A 106 9.13 4.77 15.35
CA ARG A 106 10.01 5.73 16.03
C ARG A 106 9.34 6.45 17.20
#